data_AF-A0A101XBN2-F1
#
_entry.id   AF-A0A101XBN2-F1
#
_cell.length_a   1.000
_cell.length_b   1.000
_cell.length_c   1.000
_cell.angle_alpha   90.00
_cell.angle_beta   90.00
_cell.angle_gamma   90.00
#
_symmetry.space_group_name_H-M   'P 1'
#
loop_
_entity.id
_entity.type
_entity.pdbx_description
1 polymer ?
#
loop_
_entity_poly.entity_id
_entity_poly.type
_entity_poly.pdbx_seq_one_letter_code
_entity_poly.pdbx_strand_id
1 'polypeptide(L)'
;MKVGKPPLEVVERYVWSRTGSYDPSVLLGPSLGEDAAVIRTGGPYIAAHTDPISGSVELLGWLAVHVVSNDLATRGIRPRWLLPAIFLPPGLRRGGFGQDN
;
A
#
# COMPACT_ATOMS: atom_id res chain seq x y z
N MET A 1 12.12 -1.86 -21.36
CA MET A 1 11.02 -1.13 -20.70
C MET A 1 11.59 0.14 -20.09
N LYS A 2 10.84 1.24 -20.12
CA LYS A 2 11.23 2.46 -19.37
C LYS A 2 11.06 2.17 -17.88
N VAL A 3 12.05 2.55 -17.07
CA VAL A 3 11.98 2.42 -15.60
C VAL A 3 10.91 3.39 -15.09
N GLY A 4 10.05 2.92 -14.18
CA GLY A 4 9.00 3.73 -13.56
C GLY A 4 7.68 2.97 -13.38
N LYS A 5 6.60 3.73 -13.10
CA LYS A 5 5.24 3.18 -13.02
C LYS A 5 4.83 2.59 -14.38
N PRO A 6 4.13 1.44 -14.41
CA PRO A 6 3.64 0.87 -15.65
C PRO A 6 2.63 1.82 -16.32
N PRO A 7 2.53 1.80 -17.67
CA PRO A 7 1.46 2.52 -18.37
C PRO A 7 0.08 2.09 -17.88
N LEU A 8 -0.89 3.00 -17.91
CA LEU A 8 -2.26 2.74 -17.42
C LEU A 8 -2.88 1.53 -18.13
N GLU A 9 -2.68 1.40 -19.44
CA GLU A 9 -3.24 0.33 -20.25
C GLU A 9 -2.73 -1.06 -19.80
N VAL A 10 -1.50 -1.11 -19.27
CA VAL A 10 -0.93 -2.33 -18.70
C VAL A 10 -1.59 -2.66 -17.37
N VAL A 11 -1.81 -1.66 -16.51
CA VAL A 11 -2.47 -1.84 -15.21
C VAL A 11 -3.91 -2.31 -15.40
N GLU A 12 -4.67 -1.65 -16.28
CA GLU A 12 -6.06 -2.01 -16.59
C GLU A 12 -6.15 -3.45 -17.10
N ARG A 13 -5.32 -3.79 -18.09
CA ARG A 13 -5.36 -5.10 -18.73
C ARG A 13 -4.87 -6.21 -17.80
N TYR A 14 -3.83 -5.97 -17.01
CA TYR A 14 -3.14 -7.04 -16.29
C TYR A 14 -3.45 -7.12 -14.80
N VAL A 15 -3.74 -5.98 -14.16
CA VAL A 15 -3.94 -5.89 -12.71
C VAL A 15 -5.42 -5.75 -12.37
N TRP A 16 -6.10 -4.71 -12.88
CA TRP A 16 -7.48 -4.42 -12.49
C TRP A 16 -8.50 -5.45 -12.99
N SER A 17 -8.19 -6.17 -14.06
CA SER A 17 -9.00 -7.31 -14.52
C SER A 17 -8.82 -8.59 -13.68
N ARG A 18 -7.95 -8.59 -12.66
CA ARG A 18 -7.57 -9.77 -11.85
C ARG A 18 -7.57 -9.46 -10.35
N THR A 19 -8.61 -8.78 -9.86
CA THR A 19 -8.74 -8.39 -8.45
C THR A 19 -9.29 -9.49 -7.53
N GLY A 20 -9.55 -10.69 -8.08
CA GLY A 20 -10.07 -11.84 -7.34
C GLY A 20 -11.60 -11.92 -7.40
N SER A 21 -12.21 -12.49 -6.35
CA SER A 21 -13.67 -12.62 -6.27
C SER A 21 -14.30 -11.24 -6.04
N TYR A 22 -15.42 -10.99 -6.71
CA TYR A 22 -16.25 -9.83 -6.41
C TYR A 22 -16.74 -9.89 -4.96
N ASP A 23 -16.61 -8.77 -4.25
CA ASP A 23 -17.15 -8.57 -2.91
C ASP A 23 -17.95 -7.26 -2.90
N PRO A 24 -19.28 -7.31 -2.70
CA PRO A 24 -20.12 -6.12 -2.71
C PRO A 24 -19.88 -5.18 -1.52
N SER A 25 -19.12 -5.59 -0.50
CA SER A 25 -18.70 -4.70 0.57
C SER A 25 -17.61 -3.72 0.14
N VAL A 26 -16.83 -4.04 -0.90
CA VAL A 26 -15.84 -3.13 -1.48
C VAL A 26 -16.56 -2.10 -2.36
N LEU A 27 -16.81 -0.92 -1.81
CA LEU A 27 -17.52 0.16 -2.49
C LEU A 27 -16.61 0.89 -3.49
N LEU A 28 -15.32 0.98 -3.16
CA LEU A 28 -14.29 1.54 -4.02
C LEU A 28 -13.10 0.58 -4.02
N GLY A 29 -12.85 -0.03 -5.18
CA GLY A 29 -11.70 -0.88 -5.44
C GLY A 29 -10.62 -0.14 -6.24
N PRO A 30 -9.72 -0.87 -6.93
CA PRO A 30 -8.70 -0.26 -7.78
C PRO A 30 -9.33 0.49 -8.97
N SER A 31 -9.03 1.78 -9.10
CA SER A 31 -9.42 2.58 -10.27
C SER A 31 -8.50 3.80 -10.44
N LEU A 32 -8.62 4.46 -11.59
CA LEU A 32 -7.79 5.60 -11.94
C LEU A 32 -8.01 6.78 -10.98
N GLY A 33 -6.94 7.28 -10.38
CA GLY A 33 -6.98 8.44 -9.48
C GLY A 33 -7.44 8.13 -8.07
N GLU A 34 -7.62 6.86 -7.70
CA GLU A 34 -8.01 6.48 -6.34
C GLU A 34 -6.80 6.03 -5.50
N ASP A 35 -6.61 6.71 -4.37
CA ASP A 35 -5.48 6.43 -3.46
C ASP A 35 -5.81 5.40 -2.36
N ALA A 36 -7.08 5.04 -2.15
CA ALA A 36 -7.47 4.08 -1.11
C ALA A 36 -8.74 3.31 -1.46
N ALA A 37 -8.81 2.05 -1.02
CA ALA A 37 -10.03 1.27 -1.08
C ALA A 37 -11.01 1.73 0.01
N VAL A 38 -12.31 1.66 -0.28
CA VAL A 38 -13.38 1.95 0.70
C VAL A 38 -14.28 0.73 0.84
N ILE A 39 -14.44 0.27 2.08
CA ILE A 39 -15.11 -0.97 2.42
C ILE A 39 -16.25 -0.67 3.38
N ARG A 40 -17.46 -1.11 3.01
CA ARG A 40 -18.64 -1.09 3.86
C ARG A 40 -18.55 -2.18 4.90
N THR A 41 -18.75 -1.81 6.16
CA THR A 41 -18.87 -2.74 7.27
C THR A 41 -20.29 -2.70 7.84
N GLY A 42 -20.55 -3.42 8.94
CA GLY A 42 -21.79 -3.26 9.72
C GLY A 42 -21.86 -1.96 10.53
N GLY A 43 -20.79 -1.16 10.53
CA GLY A 43 -20.70 0.12 11.23
C GLY A 43 -20.00 1.17 10.34
N PRO A 44 -18.98 1.89 10.85
CA PRO A 44 -18.23 2.85 10.04
C PRO A 44 -17.59 2.21 8.80
N TYR A 45 -17.45 2.98 7.72
CA TYR A 45 -16.63 2.57 6.58
C TYR A 45 -15.16 2.43 7.00
N ILE A 46 -14.49 1.44 6.43
CA ILE A 46 -13.04 1.30 6.52
C ILE A 46 -12.45 1.80 5.21
N ALA A 47 -11.48 2.69 5.31
CA ALA A 47 -10.60 3.01 4.19
C ALA A 47 -9.24 2.37 4.42
N ALA A 48 -8.71 1.74 3.38
CA ALA A 48 -7.47 0.99 3.45
C ALA A 48 -6.56 1.33 2.27
N HIS A 49 -5.28 1.51 2.57
CA HIS A 49 -4.21 1.75 1.62
C HIS A 49 -2.94 1.06 2.13
N THR A 50 -2.09 0.61 1.21
CA THR A 50 -0.77 0.06 1.52
C THR A 50 0.22 0.46 0.41
N ASP A 51 1.40 0.90 0.81
CA ASP A 51 2.52 1.21 -0.11
C ASP A 51 3.84 0.75 0.53
N PRO A 52 4.46 -0.35 0.05
CA PRO A 52 5.72 -0.80 0.59
C PRO A 52 6.88 0.10 0.14
N ILE A 53 7.53 0.75 1.12
CA ILE A 53 8.74 1.54 0.89
C ILE A 53 9.92 0.60 0.60
N SER A 54 10.44 0.66 -0.62
CA SER A 54 11.54 -0.23 -1.08
C SER A 54 12.83 0.51 -1.48
N GLY A 55 12.80 1.84 -1.58
CA GLY A 55 13.93 2.65 -2.09
C GLY A 55 14.60 3.56 -1.07
N SER A 56 14.18 3.54 0.20
CA SER A 56 14.76 4.43 1.20
C SER A 56 15.90 3.77 1.98
N VAL A 57 17.00 4.49 2.15
CA VAL A 57 18.15 4.09 2.99
C VAL A 57 18.07 4.67 4.39
N GLU A 58 17.38 5.79 4.56
CA GLU A 58 17.17 6.47 5.84
C GLU A 58 15.67 6.66 6.13
N LEU A 59 15.32 6.99 7.38
CA LEU A 59 13.94 7.31 7.77
C LEU A 59 12.90 6.22 7.46
N LEU A 60 13.31 4.95 7.29
CA LEU A 60 12.43 3.85 6.90
C LEU A 60 11.15 3.76 7.75
N GLY A 61 11.29 3.84 9.08
CA GLY A 61 10.14 3.81 9.98
C GLY A 61 9.24 5.03 9.85
N TRP A 62 9.81 6.22 9.63
CA TRP A 62 9.04 7.45 9.42
C TRP A 62 8.26 7.38 8.10
N LEU A 63 8.93 7.02 7.00
CA LEU A 63 8.31 6.90 5.68
C LEU A 63 7.25 5.80 5.64
N ALA A 64 7.51 4.65 6.27
CA ALA A 64 6.56 3.53 6.35
C ALA A 64 5.24 3.91 7.05
N VAL A 65 5.26 4.92 7.93
CA VAL A 65 4.05 5.46 8.57
C VAL A 65 3.45 6.59 7.72
N HIS A 66 4.27 7.56 7.34
CA HIS A 66 3.79 8.82 6.77
C HIS A 66 3.34 8.71 5.32
N VAL A 67 4.01 7.91 4.48
CA VAL A 67 3.63 7.77 3.06
C VAL A 67 2.25 7.12 2.95
N VAL A 68 2.06 5.95 3.57
CA VAL A 68 0.76 5.26 3.54
C VAL A 68 -0.36 6.04 4.22
N SER A 69 -0.03 6.84 5.24
CA SER A 69 -1.00 7.70 5.93
C SER A 69 -1.41 8.91 5.09
N ASN A 70 -0.49 9.44 4.28
CA ASN A 70 -0.75 10.58 3.42
C ASN A 70 -1.83 10.26 2.39
N ASP A 71 -1.78 9.08 1.77
CA ASP A 71 -2.74 8.64 0.76
C ASP A 71 -4.17 8.46 1.30
N LEU A 72 -4.32 8.19 2.61
CA LEU A 72 -5.63 8.29 3.27
C LEU A 72 -6.01 9.75 3.56
N ALA A 73 -5.05 10.57 3.99
CA ALA A 73 -5.29 11.97 4.33
C ALA A 73 -5.67 12.83 3.11
N THR A 74 -5.14 12.54 1.92
CA THR A 74 -5.53 13.21 0.65
C THR A 74 -7.01 13.00 0.31
N ARG A 75 -7.63 11.94 0.88
CA ARG A 75 -9.07 11.67 0.78
C ARG A 75 -9.90 12.32 1.88
N GLY A 76 -9.29 13.16 2.73
CA GLY A 76 -9.94 13.73 3.91
C GLY A 76 -10.19 12.71 5.03
N ILE A 77 -9.56 11.54 4.97
CA ILE A 77 -9.75 10.47 5.94
C ILE A 77 -8.61 10.53 6.96
N ARG A 78 -8.97 10.64 8.24
CA ARG A 78 -7.99 10.62 9.33
C ARG A 78 -7.45 9.19 9.50
N PRO A 79 -6.14 8.92 9.32
CA PRO A 79 -5.56 7.60 9.57
C PRO A 79 -5.73 7.22 11.05
N ARG A 80 -6.11 5.96 11.31
CA ARG A 80 -6.41 5.43 12.66
C ARG A 80 -5.54 4.25 13.06
N TRP A 81 -5.17 3.44 12.08
CA TRP A 81 -4.42 2.20 12.24
C TRP A 81 -3.40 2.08 11.11
N LEU A 82 -2.41 1.22 11.33
CA LEU A 82 -1.35 0.94 10.38
C LEU A 82 -1.26 -0.57 10.15
N LEU A 83 -1.16 -0.98 8.89
CA LEU A 83 -0.86 -2.36 8.49
C LEU A 83 0.44 -2.34 7.67
N PRO A 84 1.61 -2.55 8.30
CA PRO A 84 2.89 -2.41 7.59
C PRO A 84 3.21 -3.63 6.74
N ALA A 85 3.72 -3.38 5.53
CA ALA A 85 4.38 -4.40 4.70
C ALA A 85 5.89 -4.32 4.91
N ILE A 86 6.52 -5.41 5.36
CA ILE A 86 7.96 -5.47 5.62
C ILE A 86 8.57 -6.56 4.73
N PHE A 87 9.53 -6.17 3.89
CA PHE A 87 10.34 -7.11 3.11
C PHE A 87 11.68 -7.33 3.79
N LEU A 88 11.92 -8.56 4.22
CA LEU A 88 13.17 -8.95 4.88
C LEU A 88 14.04 -9.75 3.91
N PRO A 89 15.37 -9.52 3.89
CA PRO A 89 16.25 -10.32 3.07
C PRO A 89 16.28 -11.76 3.58
N PRO A 90 16.57 -12.73 2.70
CA PRO A 90 16.82 -14.10 3.13
C PRO A 90 18.00 -14.12 4.11
N GLY A 91 17.83 -14.79 5.25
CA GLY A 91 18.89 -14.95 6.26
C GLY A 91 18.92 -13.91 7.38
N LEU A 92 17.95 -12.97 7.45
CA LEU A 92 17.84 -12.06 8.60
C LEU A 92 17.78 -12.83 9.92
N ARG A 93 18.66 -12.47 10.86
CA ARG A 93 18.70 -13.03 12.21
C ARG A 93 18.18 -12.04 13.24
N ARG A 94 17.60 -12.56 14.31
CA ARG A 94 17.14 -11.75 15.46
C ARG A 94 18.34 -10.97 16.03
N GLY A 95 18.27 -9.64 16.01
CA GLY A 95 19.35 -8.76 16.48
C GLY A 95 20.38 -8.33 15.43
N GLY A 96 20.28 -8.81 14.19
CA GLY A 96 21.18 -8.46 13.09
C GLY A 96 20.69 -7.26 12.29
N PHE A 97 20.78 -6.06 12.87
CA PHE A 97 20.81 -4.80 12.10
C PHE A 97 22.13 -4.10 12.41
N GLY A 98 23.24 -4.74 12.05
CA GLY A 98 24.57 -4.24 12.34
C GLY A 98 25.62 -5.31 12.09
N GLN A 99 26.51 -5.01 11.15
CA GLN A 99 27.65 -5.80 10.69
C GLN A 99 27.31 -6.92 9.72
N ASP A 100 27.26 -6.55 8.44
CA ASP A 100 28.03 -7.22 7.40
C ASP A 100 28.37 -6.13 6.35
N ASN A 101 29.65 -5.72 6.36
CA ASN A 101 30.35 -4.62 5.66
C ASN A 101 30.13 -3.18 6.13
#